data_AF-A0A2I0X656-F1
#
_entry.id   AF-A0A2I0X656-F1
#
_cell.length_a   1.000
_cell.length_b   1.000
_cell.length_c   1.000
_cell.angle_alpha   90.00
_cell.angle_beta   90.00
_cell.angle_gamma   90.00
#
_symmetry.space_group_name_H-M   'P 1'
#
loop_
_entity.id
_entity.type
_entity.pdbx_description
1 polymer ?
#
loop_
_entity_poly.entity_id
_entity_poly.type
_entity_poly.pdbx_seq_one_letter_code
_entity_poly.pdbx_strand_id
1 'polypeptide(L)'
;MSEFAPILTYLVISLLVSLIPLGLPFPFSSNSSTYTEKMSSHECGFDLSCDARSCFDIRFYPNSIFFIIPDPEVTFFVFGQYLPIRLINLDLGPLWPCS
;
A
#
# COMPACT_ATOMS: atom_id res chain seq x y z
N MET A 1 24.81 -5.72 -3.76
CA MET A 1 24.49 -4.32 -4.15
C MET A 1 24.06 -4.21 -5.60
N SER A 2 24.62 -5.01 -6.51
CA SER A 2 24.22 -5.07 -7.93
C SER A 2 22.78 -5.54 -8.17
N GLU A 3 22.20 -6.28 -7.24
CA GLU A 3 20.85 -6.86 -7.37
C GLU A 3 19.70 -5.88 -7.07
N PHE A 4 20.00 -4.67 -6.59
CA PHE A 4 18.98 -3.63 -6.36
C PHE A 4 18.64 -2.83 -7.63
N ALA A 5 19.52 -2.86 -8.64
CA ALA A 5 19.30 -2.21 -9.94
C ALA A 5 18.00 -2.64 -10.65
N PRO A 6 17.66 -3.95 -10.76
CA PRO A 6 16.40 -4.36 -11.39
C PRO A 6 15.16 -3.92 -10.58
N ILE A 7 15.25 -3.85 -9.26
CA ILE A 7 14.13 -3.48 -8.37
C ILE A 7 13.76 -2.01 -8.56
N LEU A 8 14.76 -1.13 -8.57
CA LEU A 8 14.55 0.30 -8.85
C LEU A 8 13.96 0.53 -10.25
N THR A 9 14.44 -0.22 -11.23
CA THR A 9 13.95 -0.12 -12.61
C THR A 9 12.49 -0.54 -12.71
N TYR A 10 12.10 -1.61 -12.02
CA TYR A 10 10.72 -2.06 -11.97
C TYR A 10 9.77 -1.03 -11.34
N LEU A 11 10.19 -0.37 -10.25
CA LEU A 11 9.39 0.69 -9.64
C LEU A 11 9.13 1.86 -10.60
N VAL A 12 10.15 2.28 -11.35
CA VAL A 12 10.01 3.35 -12.34
C VAL A 12 9.06 2.94 -13.47
N ILE A 13 9.21 1.71 -13.99
CA ILE A 13 8.35 1.19 -15.06
C ILE A 13 6.91 1.08 -14.58
N SER A 14 6.66 0.52 -13.39
CA SER A 14 5.31 0.36 -12.85
C SER A 14 4.63 1.71 -12.66
N LEU A 15 5.35 2.72 -12.18
CA LEU A 15 4.82 4.07 -12.03
C LEU A 15 4.45 4.66 -13.41
N LEU A 16 5.33 4.52 -14.40
CA LEU A 16 5.06 4.99 -15.76
C LEU A 16 3.82 4.31 -16.34
N VAL A 17 3.70 2.99 -16.18
CA VAL A 17 2.55 2.21 -16.64
C VAL A 17 1.25 2.62 -15.96
N SER A 18 1.27 3.00 -14.67
CA SER A 18 0.11 3.55 -13.98
C SER A 18 -0.27 4.97 -14.44
N LEU A 19 0.70 5.79 -14.85
CA LEU A 19 0.46 7.15 -15.35
C LEU A 19 -0.13 7.16 -16.76
N ILE A 20 0.20 6.17 -17.60
CA ILE A 20 -0.32 6.07 -18.97
C ILE A 20 -1.86 6.10 -19.02
N PRO A 21 -2.62 5.21 -18.35
CA PRO A 21 -4.09 5.26 -18.36
C PRO A 21 -4.66 6.49 -17.64
N LEU A 22 -3.89 7.17 -16.79
CA LEU A 22 -4.29 8.42 -16.16
C LEU A 22 -4.19 9.61 -17.15
N GLY A 23 -3.15 9.62 -17.99
CA GLY A 23 -2.90 10.67 -18.99
C GLY A 23 -3.55 10.43 -20.36
N LEU A 24 -3.81 9.18 -20.73
CA LEU A 24 -4.52 8.79 -21.95
C LEU A 24 -5.90 9.46 -22.12
N PRO A 25 -6.77 9.57 -21.10
CA PRO A 25 -8.06 10.23 -21.28
C PRO A 25 -7.95 11.75 -21.46
N PHE A 26 -6.81 12.38 -21.13
CA PHE A 26 -6.66 13.84 -21.20
C PHE A 26 -6.69 14.39 -22.65
N PRO A 27 -5.95 13.87 -23.63
CA PRO A 27 -6.03 14.30 -25.03
C PRO A 27 -7.26 13.76 -25.77
N PHE A 28 -7.82 12.62 -25.35
CA PHE A 28 -9.07 12.08 -25.92
C PHE A 28 -10.33 12.73 -25.34
N SER A 29 -10.20 13.46 -24.23
CA SER A 29 -11.22 14.38 -23.73
C SER A 29 -11.28 15.60 -24.65
N SER A 30 -11.89 15.39 -25.82
CA SER A 30 -12.20 16.43 -26.79
C SER A 30 -13.15 17.45 -26.15
N ASN A 31 -12.57 18.52 -25.60
CA ASN A 31 -13.13 19.85 -25.45
C ASN A 31 -14.66 19.93 -25.28
N SER A 32 -15.20 19.39 -24.19
CA SER A 32 -16.49 19.84 -23.64
C SER A 32 -16.23 20.64 -22.37
N SER A 33 -15.58 21.79 -22.58
CA SER A 33 -15.47 22.91 -21.65
C SER A 33 -16.84 23.57 -21.35
N THR A 34 -17.92 22.79 -21.30
CA THR A 34 -19.29 23.30 -21.18
C THR A 34 -20.15 22.43 -20.28
N TYR A 35 -19.65 21.99 -19.13
CA TYR A 35 -20.53 21.52 -18.06
C TYR A 35 -19.93 21.91 -16.71
N THR A 36 -19.86 23.23 -16.46
CA THR A 36 -19.59 23.85 -15.15
C THR A 36 -20.61 23.40 -14.07
N GLU A 37 -21.70 22.75 -14.48
CA GLU A 37 -22.70 22.10 -13.61
C GLU A 37 -22.30 20.69 -13.11
N LYS A 38 -21.17 20.13 -13.57
CA LYS A 38 -20.69 18.78 -13.16
C LYS A 38 -19.51 18.82 -12.17
N MET A 39 -19.08 20.03 -11.79
CA MET A 39 -18.04 20.27 -10.78
C MET A 39 -18.64 20.61 -9.40
N SER A 40 -19.96 20.77 -9.31
CA SER A 40 -20.66 20.75 -8.03
C SER A 40 -20.76 19.30 -7.56
N SER A 41 -20.56 19.06 -6.26
CA SER A 41 -20.90 17.78 -5.63
C SER A 41 -22.28 17.34 -6.12
N HIS A 42 -22.35 16.13 -6.68
CA HIS A 42 -23.60 15.57 -7.16
C HIS A 42 -24.50 15.30 -5.96
N GLU A 43 -25.29 16.29 -5.59
CA GLU A 43 -26.25 16.23 -4.51
C GLU A 43 -27.64 16.36 -5.12
N CYS A 44 -28.42 15.31 -4.92
CA CYS A 44 -29.82 15.28 -5.26
C CYS A 44 -30.55 16.40 -4.48
N GLY A 45 -30.60 17.62 -5.04
CA GLY A 45 -31.63 18.63 -4.77
C GLY A 45 -31.60 19.43 -3.46
N PHE A 46 -30.53 19.46 -2.66
CA PHE A 46 -30.46 20.31 -1.45
C PHE A 46 -29.04 20.84 -1.16
N ASP A 47 -28.92 22.10 -0.75
CA ASP A 47 -27.66 22.74 -0.34
C ASP A 47 -27.05 22.10 0.92
N LEU A 48 -25.72 21.94 0.92
CA LEU A 48 -24.91 21.46 2.05
C LEU A 48 -25.00 22.40 3.26
N SER A 49 -26.03 22.25 4.08
CA SER A 49 -26.01 22.66 5.49
C SER A 49 -25.58 21.49 6.37
N CYS A 50 -24.38 20.94 6.15
CA CYS A 50 -23.76 20.00 7.08
C CYS A 50 -22.27 20.28 7.18
N ASP A 51 -21.88 20.68 8.39
CA ASP A 51 -20.52 20.87 8.90
C ASP A 51 -19.51 19.88 8.31
N ALA A 52 -18.39 20.39 7.78
CA ALA A 52 -17.28 19.59 7.24
C ALA A 52 -16.50 18.82 8.33
N ARG A 53 -17.03 18.69 9.56
CA ARG A 53 -16.55 17.69 10.51
C ARG A 53 -17.06 16.33 10.07
N SER A 54 -16.18 15.58 9.43
CA SER A 54 -16.25 14.12 9.51
C SER A 54 -16.29 13.75 10.99
N CYS A 55 -17.46 13.31 11.48
CA CYS A 55 -17.57 12.71 12.80
C CYS A 55 -16.62 11.51 12.79
N PHE A 56 -15.59 11.55 13.62
CA PHE A 56 -14.46 10.65 13.51
C PHE A 56 -14.93 9.23 13.84
N ASP A 57 -15.10 8.39 12.81
CA ASP A 57 -15.48 7.00 12.96
C ASP A 57 -14.35 6.26 13.69
N ILE A 58 -14.53 6.08 14.99
CA ILE A 58 -13.62 5.33 15.86
C ILE A 58 -13.35 3.90 15.38
N ARG A 59 -14.17 3.37 14.47
CA ARG A 59 -14.08 2.03 13.89
C ARG A 59 -12.89 1.87 12.91
N PHE A 60 -12.33 2.94 12.37
CA PHE A 60 -11.15 2.84 11.50
C PHE A 60 -9.83 2.66 12.27
N TYR A 61 -9.76 3.15 13.52
CA TYR A 61 -8.54 3.04 14.34
C TYR A 61 -8.15 1.60 14.70
N PRO A 62 -9.07 0.70 15.13
CA PRO A 62 -8.72 -0.68 15.45
C PRO A 62 -8.04 -1.42 14.30
N ASN A 63 -8.47 -1.18 13.06
CA ASN A 63 -7.86 -1.79 11.87
C ASN A 63 -6.43 -1.29 11.65
N SER A 64 -6.17 0.00 11.85
CA SER A 64 -4.82 0.58 11.75
C SER A 64 -3.90 0.09 12.88
N ILE A 65 -4.40 0.05 14.11
CA ILE A 65 -3.61 -0.32 15.30
C ILE A 65 -3.26 -1.82 15.27
N PHE A 66 -4.17 -2.68 14.79
CA PHE A 66 -3.90 -4.11 14.59
C PHE A 66 -2.84 -4.37 13.53
N PHE A 67 -2.68 -3.48 12.55
CA PHE A 67 -1.58 -3.56 11.57
C PHE A 67 -0.25 -3.07 12.16
N ILE A 68 -0.27 -1.99 12.96
CA ILE A 68 0.93 -1.33 13.47
C ILE A 68 1.60 -2.07 14.64
N ILE A 69 0.82 -2.61 15.59
CA ILE A 69 1.39 -3.23 16.80
C ILE A 69 2.19 -4.51 16.53
N PRO A 70 1.72 -5.47 15.70
CA PRO A 70 2.48 -6.70 15.45
C PRO A 70 3.58 -6.53 14.40
N ASP A 71 3.58 -5.46 13.59
CA ASP A 71 4.61 -5.20 12.57
C ASP A 71 6.07 -5.27 13.09
N PRO A 72 6.43 -4.60 14.21
CA PRO A 72 7.78 -4.73 14.78
C PRO A 72 8.03 -6.10 15.40
N GLU A 73 7.01 -6.77 15.94
CA GLU A 73 7.16 -8.12 16.51
C GLU A 73 7.44 -9.14 15.39
N VAL A 74 6.77 -9.02 14.23
CA VAL A 74 7.07 -9.86 13.07
C VAL A 74 8.49 -9.62 12.57
N THR A 75 8.94 -8.37 12.51
CA THR A 75 10.32 -8.06 12.12
C THR A 75 11.34 -8.62 13.11
N PHE A 76 11.15 -8.39 14.41
CA PHE A 76 12.05 -8.87 15.47
C PHE A 76 12.05 -10.40 15.58
N PHE A 77 10.87 -11.02 15.56
CA PHE A 77 10.69 -12.45 15.67
C PHE A 77 11.20 -13.15 14.40
N VAL A 78 10.68 -12.82 13.22
CA VAL A 78 11.04 -13.47 11.95
C VAL A 78 12.50 -13.25 11.57
N PHE A 79 13.01 -12.02 11.65
CA PHE A 79 14.39 -11.74 11.25
C PHE A 79 15.40 -12.10 12.35
N GLY A 80 15.08 -11.79 13.61
CA GLY A 80 15.98 -12.02 14.74
C GLY A 80 16.10 -13.48 15.15
N GLN A 81 14.99 -14.22 15.18
CA GLN A 81 14.98 -15.60 15.70
C GLN A 81 14.91 -16.67 14.58
N TYR A 82 14.10 -16.51 13.52
CA TYR A 82 13.91 -17.61 12.54
C TYR A 82 15.05 -17.77 11.53
N LEU A 83 15.68 -16.68 11.12
CA LEU A 83 16.81 -16.71 10.20
C LEU A 83 18.03 -17.45 10.79
N PRO A 84 18.48 -17.20 12.04
CA PRO A 84 19.58 -17.97 12.61
C PRO A 84 19.20 -19.41 12.92
N ILE A 85 17.97 -19.73 13.34
CA ILE A 85 17.59 -21.15 13.56
C ILE A 85 17.64 -21.95 12.26
N ARG A 86 17.20 -21.36 11.14
CA ARG A 86 17.28 -21.98 9.81
C ARG A 86 18.71 -22.12 9.32
N LEU A 87 19.58 -21.14 9.61
CA LEU A 87 21.00 -21.21 9.27
C LEU A 87 21.76 -22.25 10.12
N ILE A 88 21.47 -22.32 11.42
CA ILE A 88 22.01 -23.31 12.36
C ILE A 88 21.55 -24.73 11.98
N ASN A 89 20.30 -24.92 11.54
CA ASN A 89 19.81 -26.21 11.02
C ASN A 89 20.34 -26.57 9.62
N LEU A 90 20.84 -25.61 8.84
CA LEU A 90 21.46 -25.85 7.54
C LEU A 90 22.96 -26.17 7.64
N ASP A 91 23.65 -25.68 8.68
CA ASP A 91 25.05 -26.01 8.98
C ASP A 91 25.20 -27.38 9.68
N LEU A 92 24.18 -27.79 10.45
CA LEU A 92 24.03 -29.16 10.96
C LEU A 92 23.31 -30.05 9.93
N GLY A 93 24.05 -30.52 8.94
CA GLY A 93 23.73 -31.80 8.29
C GLY A 93 23.46 -32.89 9.35
N PRO A 94 22.70 -33.95 9.02
CA PRO A 94 21.90 -34.75 9.95
C PRO A 94 22.71 -35.26 11.15
N LEU A 95 22.75 -34.48 12.22
CA LEU A 95 23.27 -34.84 13.52
C LEU A 95 22.12 -34.71 14.51
N TRP A 96 21.12 -35.55 14.27
CA TRP A 96 20.50 -36.26 15.38
C TRP A 96 21.63 -36.84 16.23
N PRO A 97 21.77 -36.49 17.53
CA PRO A 97 22.43 -37.42 18.42
C PRO A 97 21.51 -38.64 18.48
N CYS A 98 22.00 -39.78 18.00
CA CYS A 98 21.59 -41.06 18.56
C CYS A 98 21.88 -41.00 20.07
N SER A 99 20.85 -40.71 20.87
CA SER A 99 20.57 -41.36 22.15
C SER A 99 19.19 -40.98 22.67
#